data_AF-A0A7S1QF41-F1
#
_entry.id   AF-A0A7S1QF41-F1
#
_cell.length_a   1.000
_cell.length_b   1.000
_cell.length_c   1.000
_cell.angle_alpha   90.00
_cell.angle_beta   90.00
_cell.angle_gamma   90.00
#
_symmetry.space_group_name_H-M   'P 1'
#
loop_
_entity.id
_entity.type
_entity.pdbx_description
1 polymer ?
#
loop_
_entity_poly.entity_id
_entity_poly.type
_entity_poly.pdbx_seq_one_letter_code
_entity_poly.pdbx_strand_id
1 'polypeptide(L)'
;GTVDMQLAGQAPGEMYMMPEGMRYCHGRFKAQDKPKPEPNLALAVERLQEGFKFVGLVEEYELSVCLFHTMFGGECLGVEFHNMRPGHYQEGDIYEKRKKTLADLPDDIDQTLYDIAKKRFWADVKRHRIGRQSCKERCRGVRGVFDEAKDSYDDATPSSMVNMFRTGTEDKSEYDWPNRWVMDED
;
A
#
# COMPACT_ATOMS: atom_id res chain seq x y z
N GLY A 1 5.48 -9.36 -25.93
CA GLY A 1 6.43 -9.79 -24.90
C GLY A 1 5.69 -10.62 -23.90
N THR A 2 6.28 -11.71 -23.43
CA THR A 2 5.80 -12.49 -22.28
C THR A 2 5.95 -11.62 -21.03
N VAL A 3 4.88 -11.49 -20.24
CA VAL A 3 4.94 -10.80 -18.93
C VAL A 3 5.02 -11.91 -17.89
N ASP A 4 6.21 -12.12 -17.34
CA ASP A 4 6.40 -13.05 -16.24
C ASP A 4 6.04 -12.34 -14.93
N MET A 5 5.09 -12.93 -14.20
CA MET A 5 4.67 -12.43 -12.90
C MET A 5 5.66 -12.93 -11.86
N GLN A 6 6.63 -12.09 -11.50
CA GLN A 6 7.73 -12.46 -10.61
C GLN A 6 7.60 -11.71 -9.28
N LEU A 7 7.56 -12.44 -8.17
CA LEU A 7 7.63 -11.81 -6.84
C LEU A 7 9.05 -11.28 -6.61
N ALA A 8 9.18 -10.20 -5.85
CA ALA A 8 10.43 -9.46 -5.67
C ALA A 8 11.61 -10.36 -5.25
N GLY A 9 11.37 -11.44 -4.49
CA GLY A 9 12.40 -12.38 -4.03
C GLY A 9 12.71 -13.61 -4.90
N GLN A 10 11.95 -13.91 -5.97
CA GLN A 10 12.12 -15.16 -6.73
C GLN A 10 13.26 -15.07 -7.76
N ALA A 11 14.14 -16.05 -7.89
CA ALA A 11 15.21 -15.99 -8.90
C ALA A 11 14.65 -15.88 -10.35
N PRO A 12 15.38 -15.28 -11.31
CA PRO A 12 14.97 -15.27 -12.73
C PRO A 12 14.69 -16.69 -13.23
N GLY A 13 13.47 -16.95 -13.68
CA GLY A 13 13.08 -18.28 -14.15
C GLY A 13 12.72 -19.28 -13.04
N GLU A 14 12.63 -18.87 -11.77
CA GLU A 14 11.90 -19.65 -10.77
C GLU A 14 10.42 -19.68 -11.15
N MET A 15 10.06 -20.67 -11.95
CA MET A 15 8.67 -21.12 -12.00
C MET A 15 8.29 -21.55 -10.59
N TYR A 16 7.18 -21.03 -10.09
CA TYR A 16 6.45 -21.71 -9.04
C TYR A 16 6.15 -23.10 -9.59
N MET A 17 6.96 -24.09 -9.24
CA MET A 17 6.75 -25.47 -9.66
C MET A 17 5.51 -25.93 -8.92
N MET A 18 4.35 -25.69 -9.53
CA MET A 18 3.11 -26.36 -9.17
C MET A 18 3.44 -27.85 -9.22
N PRO A 19 3.44 -28.55 -8.09
CA PRO A 19 3.65 -29.99 -8.11
C PRO A 19 2.65 -30.61 -9.09
N GLU A 20 3.10 -31.58 -9.89
CA GLU A 20 2.20 -32.33 -10.77
C GLU A 20 1.01 -32.84 -9.94
N GLY A 21 -0.18 -32.31 -10.21
CA GLY A 21 -1.42 -32.64 -9.49
C GLY A 21 -2.05 -31.51 -8.66
N MET A 22 -1.50 -30.29 -8.59
CA MET A 22 -2.20 -29.17 -7.94
C MET A 22 -3.43 -28.72 -8.73
N ARG A 23 -4.60 -29.27 -8.39
CA ARG A 23 -5.88 -28.58 -8.54
C ARG A 23 -6.01 -27.55 -7.41
N TYR A 24 -6.58 -26.40 -7.74
CA TYR A 24 -6.85 -25.24 -6.88
C TYR A 24 -7.13 -25.57 -5.41
N CYS A 25 -6.69 -24.69 -4.51
CA CYS A 25 -6.93 -24.71 -3.08
C CYS A 25 -8.44 -24.70 -2.73
N HIS A 26 -9.09 -25.85 -2.85
CA HIS A 26 -10.35 -26.19 -2.21
C HIS A 26 -10.44 -27.71 -2.10
N GLY A 27 -9.87 -28.25 -1.03
CA GLY A 27 -10.09 -29.65 -0.66
C GLY A 27 -8.85 -30.29 -0.06
N ARG A 28 -9.05 -30.88 1.12
CA ARG A 28 -8.19 -31.82 1.86
C ARG A 28 -7.02 -32.41 1.06
N PHE A 29 -5.89 -31.72 1.01
CA PHE A 29 -4.59 -32.35 0.73
C PHE A 29 -3.59 -31.81 1.74
N LYS A 30 -2.91 -32.75 2.42
CA LYS A 30 -1.79 -32.43 3.31
C LYS A 30 -0.80 -31.61 2.50
N ALA A 31 -0.40 -30.45 3.02
CA ALA A 31 0.74 -29.71 2.50
C ALA A 31 1.86 -30.72 2.29
N GLN A 32 2.30 -30.90 1.05
CA GLN A 32 3.47 -31.74 0.82
C GLN A 32 4.65 -31.02 1.49
N ASP A 33 5.43 -31.74 2.30
CA ASP A 33 6.59 -31.25 3.08
C ASP A 33 7.76 -30.80 2.18
N LYS A 34 7.50 -30.01 1.14
CA LYS A 34 8.55 -29.32 0.41
C LYS A 34 8.98 -28.12 1.25
N PRO A 35 10.29 -27.94 1.52
CA PRO A 35 10.75 -26.78 2.26
C PRO A 35 10.37 -25.51 1.50
N LYS A 36 9.86 -24.51 2.23
CA LYS A 36 9.63 -23.16 1.69
C LYS A 36 10.99 -22.66 1.18
N PRO A 37 11.06 -22.07 -0.03
CA PRO A 37 12.31 -21.48 -0.49
C PRO A 37 12.75 -20.39 0.48
N GLU A 38 14.06 -20.35 0.76
CA GLU A 38 14.66 -19.34 1.62
C GLU A 38 14.51 -17.96 0.97
N PRO A 39 14.03 -16.94 1.71
CA PRO A 39 13.87 -15.60 1.18
C PRO A 39 15.22 -14.96 0.82
N ASN A 40 15.30 -14.36 -0.37
CA ASN A 40 16.47 -13.61 -0.82
C ASN A 40 16.22 -12.10 -0.72
N LEU A 41 16.50 -11.53 0.46
CA LEU A 41 16.31 -10.11 0.72
C LEU A 41 17.15 -9.23 -0.21
N ALA A 42 18.41 -9.59 -0.46
CA ALA A 42 19.32 -8.80 -1.29
C ALA A 42 18.79 -8.63 -2.72
N LEU A 43 18.31 -9.72 -3.33
CA LEU A 43 17.71 -9.70 -4.66
C LEU A 43 16.41 -8.89 -4.69
N ALA A 44 15.59 -9.00 -3.63
CA ALA A 44 14.36 -8.22 -3.52
C ALA A 44 14.64 -6.71 -3.45
N VAL A 45 15.64 -6.31 -2.67
CA VAL A 45 16.08 -4.91 -2.55
C VAL A 45 16.63 -4.39 -3.86
N GLU A 46 17.49 -5.14 -4.54
CA GLU A 46 18.05 -4.77 -5.86
C GLU A 46 16.92 -4.48 -6.87
N ARG A 47 15.94 -5.39 -6.97
CA ARG A 47 14.80 -5.22 -7.88
C ARG A 47 13.92 -4.05 -7.51
N LEU A 48 13.68 -3.86 -6.22
CA LEU A 48 12.91 -2.74 -5.71
C LEU A 48 13.55 -1.40 -6.07
N GLN A 49 14.88 -1.30 -5.95
CA GLN A 49 15.62 -0.06 -6.17
C GLN A 49 15.88 0.21 -7.66
N GLU A 50 16.20 -0.82 -8.44
CA GLU A 50 16.72 -0.67 -9.80
C GLU A 50 15.83 -1.28 -10.89
N GLY A 51 15.13 -2.37 -10.55
CA GLY A 51 14.34 -3.15 -11.50
C GLY A 51 12.95 -2.57 -11.77
N PHE A 52 12.21 -2.21 -10.71
CA PHE A 52 10.86 -1.71 -10.85
C PHE A 52 10.84 -0.25 -11.30
N LYS A 53 10.00 0.03 -12.30
CA LYS A 53 9.77 1.39 -12.79
C LYS A 53 8.88 2.20 -11.86
N PHE A 54 8.07 1.54 -11.04
CA PHE A 54 7.15 2.16 -10.10
C PHE A 54 6.96 1.23 -8.90
N VAL A 55 6.84 1.84 -7.73
CA VAL A 55 6.51 1.19 -6.47
C VAL A 55 5.42 2.04 -5.83
N GLY A 56 4.32 1.41 -5.41
CA GLY A 56 3.21 2.04 -4.72
C GLY A 56 3.04 1.46 -3.31
N LEU A 57 2.30 2.17 -2.48
CA LEU A 57 1.95 1.77 -1.11
C LEU A 57 0.43 1.63 -1.00
N VAL A 58 -0.03 0.61 -0.26
CA VAL A 58 -1.46 0.34 -0.10
C VAL A 58 -2.11 1.37 0.82
N GLU A 59 -1.41 1.79 1.86
CA GLU A 59 -1.81 2.84 2.78
C GLU A 59 -1.83 4.24 2.14
N GLU A 60 -1.19 4.41 0.98
CA GLU A 60 -1.20 5.64 0.17
C GLU A 60 -1.75 5.31 -1.24
N TYR A 61 -2.84 4.55 -1.32
CA TYR A 61 -3.33 3.98 -2.58
C TYR A 61 -3.71 5.06 -3.61
N GLU A 62 -4.48 6.08 -3.21
CA GLU A 62 -4.90 7.18 -4.08
C GLU A 62 -3.69 7.95 -4.63
N LEU A 63 -2.70 8.19 -3.77
CA LEU A 63 -1.45 8.84 -4.13
C LEU A 63 -0.61 7.96 -5.05
N SER A 64 -0.59 6.65 -4.84
CA SER A 64 0.09 5.66 -5.67
C SER A 64 -0.48 5.64 -7.10
N VAL A 65 -1.81 5.64 -7.24
CA VAL A 65 -2.47 5.73 -8.54
C VAL A 65 -2.12 7.05 -9.24
N CYS A 66 -2.20 8.18 -8.53
CA CYS A 66 -1.81 9.48 -9.06
C CYS A 66 -0.33 9.52 -9.50
N LEU A 67 0.58 8.95 -8.70
CA LEU A 67 2.00 8.84 -9.03
C LEU A 67 2.22 8.00 -10.29
N PHE A 68 1.56 6.86 -10.40
CA PHE A 68 1.62 6.02 -11.59
C PHE A 68 1.23 6.81 -12.86
N HIS A 69 0.09 7.50 -12.84
CA HIS A 69 -0.35 8.32 -13.98
C HIS A 69 0.55 9.53 -14.24
N THR A 70 1.23 10.05 -13.22
CA THR A 70 2.21 11.13 -13.39
C THR A 70 3.49 10.63 -14.05
N MET A 71 3.92 9.41 -13.72
CA MET A 71 5.13 8.80 -14.28
C MET A 71 4.94 8.30 -15.72
N PHE A 72 3.81 7.67 -16.02
CA PHE A 72 3.61 6.97 -17.30
C PHE A 72 2.56 7.60 -18.22
N GLY A 73 1.80 8.59 -17.74
CA GLY A 73 0.71 9.17 -18.52
C GLY A 73 -0.64 8.47 -18.30
N GLY A 74 -1.54 8.61 -19.26
CA GLY A 74 -2.91 8.08 -19.17
C GLY A 74 -3.89 9.00 -18.43
N GLU A 75 -5.17 8.71 -18.62
CA GLU A 75 -6.27 9.35 -17.88
C GLU A 75 -6.53 8.56 -16.59
N CYS A 76 -6.79 9.26 -15.49
CA CYS A 76 -7.23 8.62 -14.26
C CYS A 76 -8.72 8.29 -14.37
N LEU A 77 -9.10 7.03 -14.16
CA LEU A 77 -10.47 6.55 -14.20
C LEU A 77 -11.02 6.41 -12.79
N GLY A 78 -12.27 6.82 -12.56
CA GLY A 78 -12.88 6.72 -11.22
C GLY A 78 -12.92 5.31 -10.65
N VAL A 79 -12.95 4.28 -11.51
CA VAL A 79 -12.92 2.86 -11.10
C VAL A 79 -11.58 2.46 -10.45
N GLU A 80 -10.48 3.15 -10.77
CA GLU A 80 -9.15 2.86 -10.21
C GLU A 80 -9.09 3.18 -8.72
N PHE A 81 -9.93 4.11 -8.26
CA PHE A 81 -10.04 4.55 -6.87
C PHE A 81 -11.13 3.79 -6.09
N HIS A 82 -11.78 2.81 -6.72
CA HIS A 82 -12.76 1.97 -6.06
C HIS A 82 -12.12 0.67 -5.57
N ASN A 83 -12.49 0.22 -4.37
CA ASN A 83 -12.11 -1.10 -3.91
C ASN A 83 -12.85 -2.18 -4.72
N MET A 84 -12.21 -2.65 -5.79
CA MET A 84 -12.79 -3.67 -6.69
C MET A 84 -12.82 -5.07 -6.06
N ARG A 85 -12.19 -5.27 -4.90
CA ARG A 85 -12.16 -6.55 -4.20
C ARG A 85 -12.46 -6.35 -2.72
N PRO A 86 -13.71 -5.98 -2.37
CA PRO A 86 -14.09 -5.86 -0.98
C PRO A 86 -13.84 -7.19 -0.28
N GLY A 87 -13.06 -7.14 0.80
CA GLY A 87 -12.80 -8.32 1.62
C GLY A 87 -14.09 -8.77 2.30
N HIS A 88 -14.31 -10.08 2.36
CA HIS A 88 -15.31 -10.65 3.27
C HIS A 88 -14.66 -10.80 4.65
N TYR A 89 -14.62 -9.70 5.40
CA TYR A 89 -14.12 -9.72 6.77
C TYR A 89 -15.16 -10.39 7.67
N GLN A 90 -14.71 -11.33 8.52
CA GLN A 90 -15.52 -11.77 9.64
C GLN A 90 -15.35 -10.74 10.75
N GLU A 91 -16.35 -9.90 10.98
CA GLU A 91 -16.38 -9.04 12.16
C GLU A 91 -16.49 -9.89 13.44
N GLY A 92 -15.81 -9.46 14.50
CA GLY A 92 -15.83 -10.10 15.82
C GLY A 92 -14.57 -10.89 16.19
N ASP A 93 -14.67 -11.71 17.24
CA ASP A 93 -13.56 -12.37 17.95
C ASP A 93 -12.55 -13.13 17.06
N ILE A 94 -12.97 -13.60 15.88
CA ILE A 94 -12.12 -14.34 14.96
C ILE A 94 -11.06 -13.42 14.31
N TYR A 95 -11.42 -12.18 13.97
CA TYR A 95 -10.48 -11.23 13.41
C TYR A 95 -9.43 -10.84 14.44
N GLU A 96 -9.85 -10.42 15.64
CA GLU A 96 -8.93 -10.03 16.72
C GLU A 96 -8.00 -11.17 17.12
N LYS A 97 -8.53 -12.40 17.20
CA LYS A 97 -7.70 -13.59 17.48
C LYS A 97 -6.64 -13.81 16.40
N ARG A 98 -6.98 -13.65 15.12
CA ARG A 98 -6.02 -13.78 14.01
C ARG A 98 -5.01 -12.65 14.01
N LYS A 99 -5.44 -11.41 14.21
CA LYS A 99 -4.56 -10.24 14.32
C LYS A 99 -3.53 -10.44 15.44
N LYS A 100 -3.98 -10.85 16.63
CA LYS A 100 -3.11 -11.19 17.75
C LYS A 100 -2.12 -12.32 17.43
N THR A 101 -2.58 -13.36 16.73
CA THR A 101 -1.71 -14.47 16.31
C THR A 101 -0.62 -14.01 15.34
N LEU A 102 -0.90 -13.01 14.50
CA LEU A 102 0.07 -12.44 13.56
C LEU A 102 1.01 -11.42 14.23
N ALA A 103 0.53 -10.67 15.21
CA ALA A 103 1.33 -9.68 15.94
C ALA A 103 2.56 -10.30 16.63
N ASP A 104 2.41 -11.54 17.10
CA ASP A 104 3.50 -12.28 17.75
C ASP A 104 4.46 -12.97 16.75
N LEU A 105 4.23 -12.82 15.43
CA LEU A 105 5.07 -13.40 14.38
C LEU A 105 5.94 -12.30 13.75
N PRO A 106 7.22 -12.18 14.14
CA PRO A 106 8.13 -11.25 13.50
C PRO A 106 8.40 -11.67 12.05
N ASP A 107 8.20 -10.74 11.12
CA ASP A 107 8.62 -10.84 9.72
C ASP A 107 9.63 -9.73 9.41
N ASP A 108 10.84 -9.91 9.92
CA ASP A 108 11.94 -8.95 9.83
C ASP A 108 12.35 -8.67 8.38
N ILE A 109 12.24 -9.68 7.52
CA ILE A 109 12.54 -9.59 6.09
C ILE A 109 11.49 -8.72 5.38
N ASP A 110 10.20 -9.02 5.56
CA ASP A 110 9.14 -8.22 4.92
C ASP A 110 9.13 -6.79 5.47
N GLN A 111 9.35 -6.60 6.77
CA GLN A 111 9.46 -5.27 7.37
C GLN A 111 10.62 -4.48 6.77
N THR A 112 11.80 -5.09 6.66
CA THR A 112 12.98 -4.43 6.06
C THR A 112 12.72 -4.05 4.60
N LEU A 113 12.09 -4.94 3.82
CA LEU A 113 11.76 -4.67 2.43
C LEU A 113 10.72 -3.55 2.30
N TYR A 114 9.70 -3.56 3.15
CA TYR A 114 8.66 -2.53 3.21
C TYR A 114 9.23 -1.15 3.57
N ASP A 115 10.14 -1.06 4.56
CA ASP A 115 10.79 0.20 4.91
C ASP A 115 11.58 0.81 3.74
N ILE A 116 12.24 -0.04 2.95
CA ILE A 116 12.96 0.39 1.74
C ILE A 116 11.95 0.82 0.67
N ALA A 117 10.84 0.11 0.50
CA ALA A 117 9.78 0.45 -0.44
C ALA A 117 9.14 1.79 -0.10
N LYS A 118 8.87 2.05 1.18
CA LYS A 118 8.34 3.31 1.70
C LYS A 118 9.29 4.47 1.41
N LYS A 119 10.60 4.31 1.69
CA LYS A 119 11.62 5.30 1.35
C LYS A 119 11.67 5.59 -0.15
N ARG A 120 11.59 4.55 -1.00
CA ARG A 120 11.58 4.70 -2.45
C ARG A 120 10.33 5.44 -2.94
N PHE A 121 9.15 5.04 -2.46
CA PHE A 121 7.88 5.68 -2.80
C PHE A 121 7.91 7.18 -2.53
N TRP A 122 8.27 7.59 -1.31
CA TRP A 122 8.33 9.02 -0.95
C TRP A 122 9.41 9.79 -1.73
N ALA A 123 10.52 9.13 -2.07
CA ALA A 123 11.53 9.73 -2.96
C ALA A 123 10.97 10.00 -4.37
N ASP A 124 10.16 9.09 -4.91
CA ASP A 124 9.51 9.25 -6.21
C ASP A 124 8.40 10.30 -6.16
N VAL A 125 7.56 10.31 -5.12
CA VAL A 125 6.57 11.38 -4.86
C VAL A 125 7.23 12.76 -4.90
N LYS A 126 8.34 12.92 -4.15
CA LYS A 126 9.11 14.17 -4.12
C LYS A 126 9.73 14.51 -5.48
N ARG A 127 10.30 13.51 -6.17
CA ARG A 127 10.91 13.70 -7.50
C ARG A 127 9.90 14.19 -8.52
N HIS A 128 8.69 13.65 -8.48
CA HIS A 128 7.60 13.99 -9.39
C HIS A 128 6.74 15.18 -8.90
N ARG A 129 7.09 15.77 -7.75
CA ARG A 129 6.41 16.93 -7.13
C ARG A 129 4.91 16.68 -6.96
N ILE A 130 4.58 15.50 -6.45
CA ILE A 130 3.20 15.09 -6.28
C ILE A 130 2.71 15.51 -4.90
N GLY A 131 1.61 16.24 -4.88
CA GLY A 131 0.78 16.50 -3.71
C GLY A 131 -0.70 16.44 -4.07
N ARG A 132 -1.58 16.69 -3.08
CA ARG A 132 -3.06 16.66 -3.28
C ARG A 132 -3.50 17.52 -4.45
N GLN A 133 -3.04 18.76 -4.51
CA GLN A 133 -3.44 19.71 -5.54
C GLN A 133 -2.99 19.26 -6.94
N SER A 134 -1.75 18.78 -7.09
CA SER A 134 -1.28 18.27 -8.37
C SER A 134 -2.06 17.02 -8.79
N CYS A 135 -2.47 16.16 -7.86
CA CYS A 135 -3.30 15.00 -8.15
C CYS A 135 -4.72 15.39 -8.60
N LYS A 136 -5.36 16.38 -7.98
CA LYS A 136 -6.62 16.95 -8.46
C LYS A 136 -6.51 17.43 -9.91
N GLU A 137 -5.42 18.12 -10.21
CA GLU A 137 -5.17 18.66 -11.54
C GLU A 137 -4.83 17.59 -12.57
N ARG A 138 -4.15 16.52 -12.16
CA ARG A 138 -3.81 15.37 -13.02
C ARG A 138 -5.04 14.50 -13.28
N CYS A 139 -5.84 14.26 -12.25
CA CYS A 139 -6.98 13.34 -12.25
C CYS A 139 -8.33 14.10 -12.22
N ARG A 140 -8.50 15.10 -13.10
CA ARG A 140 -9.70 15.96 -13.14
C ARG A 140 -11.02 15.22 -13.38
N GLY A 141 -10.95 14.03 -13.98
CA GLY A 141 -12.10 13.18 -14.23
C GLY A 141 -12.65 12.48 -12.98
N VAL A 142 -11.90 12.51 -11.88
CA VAL A 142 -12.23 11.81 -10.64
C VAL A 142 -12.56 12.81 -9.54
N ARG A 143 -13.85 12.91 -9.20
CA ARG A 143 -14.36 13.88 -8.21
C ARG A 143 -14.21 13.34 -6.79
N GLY A 144 -13.91 14.21 -5.82
CA GLY A 144 -13.97 13.89 -4.40
C GLY A 144 -12.77 13.12 -3.83
N VAL A 145 -12.06 12.32 -4.64
CA VAL A 145 -10.96 11.46 -4.17
C VAL A 145 -9.82 12.25 -3.53
N PHE A 146 -9.45 13.37 -4.15
CA PHE A 146 -8.29 14.17 -3.73
C PHE A 146 -8.68 15.38 -2.88
N ASP A 147 -9.97 15.53 -2.55
CA ASP A 147 -10.45 16.69 -1.80
C ASP A 147 -9.96 16.66 -0.35
N GLU A 148 -9.72 17.84 0.23
CA GLU A 148 -9.50 17.96 1.67
C GLU A 148 -10.71 17.35 2.35
N ALA A 149 -10.53 16.48 3.36
CA ALA A 149 -11.69 16.06 4.10
C ALA A 149 -12.29 17.32 4.70
N LYS A 150 -13.54 17.56 4.34
CA LYS A 150 -14.39 18.33 5.22
C LYS A 150 -14.48 17.46 6.46
N ASP A 151 -13.88 17.90 7.55
CA ASP A 151 -14.18 17.36 8.87
C ASP A 151 -15.70 17.40 9.03
N SER A 152 -16.37 16.29 8.72
CA SER A 152 -17.78 16.13 9.02
C SER A 152 -17.88 15.76 10.49
N TYR A 153 -17.45 16.68 11.35
CA TYR A 153 -17.82 16.76 12.75
C TYR A 153 -18.85 17.89 12.88
N ASP A 154 -19.94 17.79 12.11
CA ASP A 154 -21.12 18.62 12.29
C ASP A 154 -21.97 18.04 13.44
N ASP A 155 -21.45 18.08 14.68
CA ASP A 155 -22.25 18.21 15.92
C ASP A 155 -21.34 18.48 17.13
N ALA A 156 -20.90 19.73 17.32
CA ALA A 156 -20.67 20.32 18.64
C ALA A 156 -20.48 21.84 18.52
N THR A 157 -21.02 22.53 19.51
CA THR A 157 -21.34 23.96 19.58
C THR A 157 -20.17 24.96 19.47
N PRO A 158 -20.44 26.23 19.14
CA PRO A 158 -19.43 27.28 19.02
C PRO A 158 -19.11 27.91 20.38
N SER A 159 -18.16 27.35 21.12
CA SER A 159 -17.41 28.08 22.16
C SER A 159 -16.28 27.23 22.71
N SER A 160 -15.13 27.23 22.03
CA SER A 160 -13.80 27.17 22.64
C SER A 160 -12.77 27.14 21.51
N MET A 161 -11.53 27.52 21.81
CA MET A 161 -10.36 27.51 20.92
C MET A 161 -10.10 28.80 20.16
N VAL A 162 -10.03 29.89 20.92
CA VAL A 162 -8.95 30.88 20.71
C VAL A 162 -7.67 30.28 21.31
N ASN A 163 -6.57 30.38 20.57
CA ASN A 163 -5.18 30.03 20.90
C ASN A 163 -4.76 28.56 20.73
N MET A 164 -4.08 28.27 19.60
CA MET A 164 -2.70 27.80 19.67
C MET A 164 -1.96 28.07 18.35
N PHE A 165 -1.30 29.22 18.28
CA PHE A 165 -0.37 29.59 17.22
C PHE A 165 1.01 29.02 17.54
N ARG A 166 1.61 28.31 16.56
CA ARG A 166 3.06 28.03 16.37
C ARG A 166 3.84 27.34 17.50
N THR A 167 4.38 26.16 17.19
CA THR A 167 5.84 25.93 17.05
C THR A 167 6.11 24.56 16.41
N GLY A 168 6.94 24.53 15.36
CA GLY A 168 7.63 23.32 14.88
C GLY A 168 6.88 22.41 13.89
N THR A 169 6.69 22.84 12.64
CA THR A 169 6.20 21.97 11.56
C THR A 169 7.36 21.25 10.89
N GLU A 170 7.62 20.00 11.26
CA GLU A 170 7.91 19.00 10.24
C GLU A 170 6.65 18.92 9.38
N ASP A 171 6.80 19.11 8.08
CA ASP A 171 5.73 19.17 7.08
C ASP A 171 5.10 17.79 6.87
N LYS A 172 4.43 17.29 7.91
CA LYS A 172 3.66 16.04 7.90
C LYS A 172 2.26 16.28 7.31
N SER A 173 1.80 17.53 7.26
CA SER A 173 0.44 17.89 6.82
C SER A 173 0.23 17.76 5.31
N GLU A 174 1.24 17.93 4.46
CA GLU A 174 1.05 17.78 3.01
C GLU A 174 0.72 16.32 2.62
N TYR A 175 1.19 15.37 3.43
CA TYR A 175 1.10 13.95 3.16
C TYR A 175 0.24 13.19 4.17
N ASP A 176 -0.47 13.88 5.07
CA ASP A 176 -1.41 13.26 6.00
C ASP A 176 -2.84 13.34 5.46
N TRP A 177 -3.35 12.23 4.90
CA TRP A 177 -4.61 12.19 4.18
C TRP A 177 -5.73 11.66 5.09
N PRO A 178 -6.86 12.37 5.26
CA PRO A 178 -8.00 11.89 6.04
C PRO A 178 -8.61 10.58 5.52
N ASN A 179 -9.16 9.78 6.45
CA ASN A 179 -9.59 8.37 6.28
C ASN A 179 -8.45 7.36 6.05
N ARG A 180 -7.22 7.71 6.44
CA ARG A 180 -6.07 6.79 6.55
C ARG A 180 -6.48 5.59 7.43
N TRP A 181 -6.27 4.37 6.93
CA TRP A 181 -6.17 3.21 7.82
C TRP A 181 -4.88 3.39 8.61
N VAL A 182 -4.98 3.98 9.80
CA VAL A 182 -3.88 3.97 10.74
C VAL A 182 -3.78 2.52 11.21
N MET A 183 -2.77 1.80 10.70
CA MET A 183 -2.29 0.63 11.42
C MET A 183 -1.67 1.20 12.69
N ASP A 184 -2.36 1.06 13.83
CA ASP A 184 -1.85 1.56 15.11
C ASP A 184 -0.41 1.06 15.30
N GLU A 185 0.53 1.99 15.43
CA GLU A 185 1.91 1.71 15.82
C GLU A 185 1.91 1.50 17.34
N ASP A 186 2.00 0.23 17.78
CA ASP A 186 2.26 -0.17 19.17
C ASP A 186 3.78 -0.23 19.45
#